data_AF-A0A2M8DKU1-F1
#
_entry.id   AF-A0A2M8DKU1-F1
#
_cell.length_a   1.000
_cell.length_b   1.000
_cell.length_c   1.000
_cell.angle_alpha   90.00
_cell.angle_beta   90.00
_cell.angle_gamma   90.00
#
_symmetry.space_group_name_H-M   'P 1'
#
loop_
_entity.id
_entity.type
_entity.pdbx_description
1 polymer ?
#
loop_
_entity_poly.entity_id
_entity_poly.type
_entity_poly.pdbx_seq_one_letter_code
_entity_poly.pdbx_strand_id
1 'polypeptide(L)'
;MVCRLCLLVALFFCLPRLAAAACPTCHAKIEQAAGWAHTYADWEESIHAFNEITCTSCHGGDNGAPEAAKAHAGIRFRGQAAAGDPAVRLTVVQLCSGCHQDTFHGYRVSPHFKALSAGRKAADCATCHGAVGGHVLNAGTITATCRQCHTDTAAGNTVEVAQTMLEFTHRIRMALVFPEPGHQLTGDKRARVEEAISAAMAAWHEFNLESLGQALVHGTGVLDQ
;
A
#
# COMPACT_ATOMS: atom_id res chain seq x y z
N MET A 1 -47.01 -63.76 8.69
CA MET A 1 -45.61 -63.48 9.07
C MET A 1 -45.22 -62.13 8.49
N VAL A 2 -44.96 -61.17 9.38
CA VAL A 2 -44.67 -59.76 9.08
C VAL A 2 -43.20 -59.65 8.65
N CYS A 3 -42.92 -59.22 7.41
CA CYS A 3 -41.55 -58.88 7.00
C CYS A 3 -41.35 -57.38 7.22
N ARG A 4 -40.55 -57.05 8.24
CA ARG A 4 -40.30 -55.69 8.72
C ARG A 4 -39.42 -54.89 7.76
N LEU A 5 -39.91 -53.70 7.46
CA LEU A 5 -39.22 -52.51 6.98
C LEU A 5 -37.81 -52.34 7.61
N CYS A 6 -36.77 -52.18 6.78
CA CYS A 6 -35.48 -51.60 7.19
C CYS A 6 -35.21 -50.40 6.29
N LEU A 7 -35.59 -49.22 6.77
CA LEU A 7 -35.21 -47.93 6.20
C LEU A 7 -33.75 -47.68 6.57
N LEU A 8 -32.82 -47.87 5.62
CA LEU A 8 -31.43 -47.47 5.77
C LEU A 8 -31.34 -45.95 5.65
N VAL A 9 -31.37 -45.25 6.78
CA VAL A 9 -31.00 -43.84 6.86
C VAL A 9 -29.48 -43.77 6.70
N ALA A 10 -29.03 -43.42 5.50
CA ALA A 10 -27.63 -43.10 5.26
C ALA A 10 -27.29 -41.80 6.01
N LEU A 11 -26.74 -41.95 7.21
CA LEU A 11 -26.02 -40.89 7.91
C LEU A 11 -24.82 -40.52 7.06
N PHE A 12 -24.97 -39.47 6.24
CA PHE A 12 -23.85 -38.73 5.68
C PHE A 12 -23.09 -38.14 6.86
N PHE A 13 -22.10 -38.89 7.37
CA PHE A 13 -21.05 -38.33 8.19
C PHE A 13 -20.35 -37.29 7.32
N CYS A 14 -20.72 -36.03 7.51
CA CYS A 14 -19.92 -34.89 7.08
C CYS A 14 -18.63 -34.98 7.88
N LEU A 15 -17.65 -35.74 7.38
CA LEU A 15 -16.28 -35.63 7.86
C LEU A 15 -15.94 -34.15 7.82
N PRO A 16 -15.50 -33.53 8.93
CA PRO A 16 -15.03 -32.17 8.86
C PRO A 16 -13.88 -32.21 7.87
N ARG A 17 -14.07 -31.59 6.70
CA ARG A 17 -12.95 -31.20 5.86
C ARG A 17 -12.07 -30.42 6.81
N LEU A 18 -10.91 -30.97 7.18
CA LEU A 18 -9.87 -30.18 7.84
C LEU A 18 -9.75 -28.93 6.97
N ALA A 19 -10.20 -27.80 7.50
CA ALA A 19 -10.11 -26.55 6.79
C ALA A 19 -8.63 -26.41 6.41
N ALA A 20 -8.37 -26.30 5.10
CA ALA A 20 -7.05 -25.93 4.60
C ALA A 20 -6.47 -24.86 5.53
N ALA A 21 -5.30 -25.14 6.10
CA ALA A 21 -4.71 -24.23 7.08
C ALA A 21 -4.25 -22.98 6.32
N ALA A 22 -5.09 -21.96 6.33
CA ALA A 22 -4.76 -20.70 5.68
C ALA A 22 -3.58 -20.04 6.42
N CYS A 23 -2.75 -19.27 5.72
CA CYS A 23 -1.61 -18.57 6.29
C CYS A 23 -1.98 -17.81 7.59
N PRO A 24 -3.12 -17.08 7.67
CA PRO A 24 -3.57 -16.43 8.91
C PRO A 24 -3.76 -17.38 10.09
N THR A 25 -4.22 -18.62 9.88
CA THR A 25 -4.51 -19.58 10.95
C THR A 25 -3.27 -19.91 11.79
N CYS A 26 -2.11 -19.96 11.15
CA CYS A 26 -0.82 -20.14 11.82
C CYS A 26 -0.19 -18.79 12.17
N HIS A 27 -0.08 -17.86 11.22
CA HIS A 27 0.70 -16.63 11.40
C HIS A 27 0.06 -15.62 12.36
N ALA A 28 -1.24 -15.69 12.64
CA ALA A 28 -1.87 -14.90 13.71
C ALA A 28 -1.42 -15.32 15.12
N LYS A 29 -0.85 -16.51 15.27
CA LYS A 29 -0.44 -17.11 16.56
C LYS A 29 1.06 -17.25 16.70
N ILE A 30 1.81 -16.89 15.65
CA ILE A 30 3.27 -16.96 15.64
C ILE A 30 3.79 -15.55 15.83
N GLU A 31 4.54 -15.34 16.90
CA GLU A 31 5.31 -14.12 17.07
C GLU A 31 6.38 -14.07 15.97
N GLN A 32 6.32 -13.06 15.10
CA GLN A 32 7.35 -12.90 14.08
C GLN A 32 8.67 -12.51 14.76
N ALA A 33 9.77 -13.13 14.31
CA ALA A 33 11.09 -12.83 14.83
C ALA A 33 11.43 -11.34 14.65
N ALA A 34 12.25 -10.80 15.56
CA ALA A 34 12.80 -9.46 15.43
C ALA A 34 13.45 -9.29 14.05
N GLY A 35 12.98 -8.31 13.29
CA GLY A 35 13.54 -7.97 11.99
C GLY A 35 12.68 -8.25 10.76
N TRP A 36 11.49 -8.84 10.91
CA TRP A 36 10.54 -8.91 9.80
C TRP A 36 10.04 -7.51 9.40
N ALA A 37 9.77 -7.33 8.10
CA ALA A 37 9.32 -6.03 7.59
C ALA A 37 7.88 -5.68 7.98
N HIS A 38 7.08 -6.68 8.40
CA HIS A 38 5.76 -6.51 8.96
C HIS A 38 5.35 -7.74 9.80
N THR A 39 4.34 -7.55 10.65
CA THR A 39 3.69 -8.59 11.43
C THR A 39 2.38 -9.07 10.79
N TYR A 40 1.75 -10.09 11.38
CA TYR A 40 0.37 -10.45 11.03
C TYR A 40 -0.60 -9.32 11.40
N ALA A 41 -0.41 -8.69 12.57
CA ALA A 41 -1.24 -7.57 13.02
C ALA A 41 -1.14 -6.38 12.05
N ASP A 42 0.07 -6.05 11.58
CA ASP A 42 0.27 -4.99 10.58
C ASP A 42 -0.52 -5.25 9.29
N TRP A 43 -0.61 -6.52 8.87
CA TRP A 43 -1.42 -6.91 7.71
C TRP A 43 -2.91 -6.85 8.04
N GLU A 44 -3.35 -7.42 9.16
CA GLU A 44 -4.76 -7.47 9.59
C GLU A 44 -5.38 -6.08 9.72
N GLU A 45 -4.60 -5.09 10.17
CA GLU A 45 -5.02 -3.70 10.30
C GLU A 45 -4.91 -2.89 8.99
N SER A 46 -4.34 -3.49 7.94
CA SER A 46 -4.09 -2.78 6.68
C SER A 46 -5.33 -2.67 5.79
N ILE A 47 -5.29 -1.70 4.86
CA ILE A 47 -6.28 -1.58 3.79
C ILE A 47 -6.29 -2.82 2.88
N HIS A 48 -5.18 -3.55 2.78
CA HIS A 48 -5.12 -4.77 2.00
C HIS A 48 -5.92 -5.91 2.65
N ALA A 49 -5.85 -6.09 3.97
CA ALA A 49 -6.71 -7.06 4.66
C ALA A 49 -8.18 -6.65 4.56
N PHE A 50 -8.48 -5.35 4.72
CA PHE A 50 -9.85 -4.84 4.55
C PHE A 50 -10.43 -5.16 3.14
N ASN A 51 -9.59 -5.16 2.11
CA ASN A 51 -9.97 -5.51 0.73
C ASN A 51 -9.68 -6.99 0.38
N GLU A 52 -9.56 -7.87 1.37
CA GLU A 52 -9.39 -9.33 1.20
C GLU A 52 -8.15 -9.75 0.37
N ILE A 53 -7.12 -8.90 0.32
CA ILE A 53 -5.84 -9.23 -0.33
C ILE A 53 -5.06 -10.18 0.58
N THR A 54 -5.04 -11.46 0.19
CA THR A 54 -4.42 -12.54 0.98
C THR A 54 -2.90 -12.50 0.98
N CYS A 55 -2.27 -13.19 1.94
CA CYS A 55 -0.82 -13.33 2.04
C CYS A 55 -0.20 -13.84 0.72
N THR A 56 -0.87 -14.78 0.05
CA THR A 56 -0.37 -15.40 -1.18
C THR A 56 -0.35 -14.46 -2.39
N SER A 57 -1.21 -13.43 -2.39
CA SER A 57 -1.23 -12.41 -3.46
C SER A 57 0.13 -11.71 -3.57
N CYS A 58 0.79 -11.49 -2.43
CA CYS A 58 2.11 -10.87 -2.35
C CYS A 58 3.24 -11.91 -2.25
N HIS A 59 3.16 -12.75 -1.21
CA HIS A 59 4.23 -13.65 -0.82
C HIS A 59 4.23 -14.96 -1.62
N GLY A 60 3.15 -15.34 -2.30
CA GLY A 60 3.02 -16.68 -2.90
C GLY A 60 2.87 -17.77 -1.83
N GLY A 61 3.39 -18.97 -2.10
CA GLY A 61 3.18 -20.14 -1.24
C GLY A 61 1.89 -20.89 -1.52
N ASP A 62 1.61 -21.89 -0.67
CA ASP A 62 0.40 -22.72 -0.75
C ASP A 62 -0.45 -22.53 0.50
N ASN A 63 -1.54 -21.76 0.37
CA ASN A 63 -2.50 -21.50 1.44
C ASN A 63 -3.35 -22.74 1.82
N GLY A 64 -3.23 -23.83 1.06
CA GLY A 64 -3.93 -25.09 1.29
C GLY A 64 -3.13 -26.10 2.12
N ALA A 65 -1.82 -25.91 2.23
CA ALA A 65 -0.93 -26.91 2.81
C ALA A 65 -0.84 -26.80 4.34
N PRO A 66 -1.15 -27.87 5.09
CA PRO A 66 -1.09 -27.83 6.55
C PRO A 66 0.34 -27.92 7.10
N GLU A 67 1.31 -28.41 6.31
CA GLU A 67 2.71 -28.45 6.72
C GLU A 67 3.47 -27.20 6.28
N ALA A 68 4.13 -26.52 7.22
CA ALA A 68 4.88 -25.29 6.96
C ALA A 68 5.88 -25.43 5.79
N ALA A 69 6.57 -26.56 5.66
CA ALA A 69 7.51 -26.79 4.56
C ALA A 69 6.83 -26.73 3.18
N LYS A 70 5.60 -27.24 3.06
CA LYS A 70 4.81 -27.20 1.83
C LYS A 70 4.14 -25.85 1.65
N ALA A 71 3.54 -25.30 2.70
CA ALA A 71 2.91 -23.98 2.67
C ALA A 71 3.91 -22.88 2.25
N HIS A 72 5.15 -22.99 2.72
CA HIS A 72 6.20 -22.03 2.39
C HIS A 72 6.90 -22.30 1.06
N ALA A 73 6.62 -23.41 0.37
CA ALA A 73 7.22 -23.71 -0.92
C ALA A 73 6.84 -22.62 -1.94
N GLY A 74 7.82 -21.97 -2.54
CA GLY A 74 7.59 -20.88 -3.50
C GLY A 74 7.25 -19.52 -2.87
N ILE A 75 7.37 -19.35 -1.55
CA ILE A 75 7.26 -18.02 -0.92
C ILE A 75 8.39 -17.09 -1.40
N ARG A 76 7.99 -15.89 -1.82
CA ARG A 76 8.83 -14.74 -2.17
C ARG A 76 9.27 -13.99 -0.91
N PHE A 77 10.37 -13.24 -0.99
CA PHE A 77 10.86 -12.34 0.08
C PHE A 77 11.02 -13.01 1.45
N ARG A 78 12.05 -13.85 1.60
CA ARG A 78 12.35 -14.50 2.89
C ARG A 78 13.38 -13.71 3.69
N GLY A 79 13.00 -13.27 4.90
CA GLY A 79 13.90 -12.70 5.89
C GLY A 79 14.45 -11.29 5.57
N GLN A 80 15.35 -10.81 6.44
CA GLN A 80 15.93 -9.46 6.38
C GLN A 80 16.89 -9.20 5.21
N ALA A 81 17.46 -10.23 4.61
CA ALA A 81 18.43 -10.07 3.51
C ALA A 81 17.83 -9.38 2.27
N ALA A 82 16.50 -9.32 2.19
CA ALA A 82 15.74 -8.55 1.21
C ALA A 82 15.80 -7.02 1.41
N ALA A 83 16.10 -6.55 2.63
CA ALA A 83 15.96 -5.15 3.01
C ALA A 83 17.16 -4.31 2.55
N GLY A 84 17.00 -3.62 1.42
CA GLY A 84 17.96 -2.61 0.95
C GLY A 84 18.73 -2.99 -0.32
N ASP A 85 18.64 -4.25 -0.77
CA ASP A 85 19.13 -4.67 -2.08
C ASP A 85 18.26 -4.03 -3.19
N PRO A 86 18.84 -3.25 -4.12
CA PRO A 86 18.09 -2.63 -5.21
C PRO A 86 17.30 -3.62 -6.09
N ALA A 87 17.83 -4.83 -6.33
CA ALA A 87 17.15 -5.85 -7.12
C ALA A 87 15.91 -6.40 -6.39
N VAL A 88 16.01 -6.57 -5.07
CA VAL A 88 14.86 -6.99 -4.26
C VAL A 88 13.81 -5.88 -4.20
N ARG A 89 14.23 -4.62 -4.03
CA ARG A 89 13.34 -3.45 -4.08
C ARG A 89 12.61 -3.31 -5.42
N LEU A 90 13.29 -3.58 -6.55
CA LEU A 90 12.62 -3.63 -7.85
C LEU A 90 11.58 -4.76 -7.95
N THR A 91 11.85 -5.90 -7.30
CA THR A 91 10.88 -7.00 -7.24
C THR A 91 9.64 -6.58 -6.42
N VAL A 92 9.82 -5.83 -5.33
CA VAL A 92 8.71 -5.23 -4.57
C VAL A 92 7.91 -4.26 -5.45
N VAL A 93 8.58 -3.38 -6.19
CA VAL A 93 7.92 -2.45 -7.13
C VAL A 93 7.08 -3.20 -8.17
N GLN A 94 7.63 -4.26 -8.77
CA GLN A 94 6.91 -5.09 -9.73
C GLN A 94 5.67 -5.73 -9.12
N LEU A 95 5.78 -6.26 -7.89
CA LEU A 95 4.64 -6.84 -7.19
C LEU A 95 3.52 -5.81 -6.99
N CYS A 96 3.85 -4.63 -6.45
CA CYS A 96 2.88 -3.57 -6.22
C CYS A 96 2.22 -3.10 -7.53
N SER A 97 3.00 -3.05 -8.63
CA SER A 97 2.51 -2.62 -9.95
C SER A 97 1.48 -3.57 -10.57
N GLY A 98 1.38 -4.82 -10.08
CA GLY A 98 0.36 -5.77 -10.52
C GLY A 98 -1.07 -5.29 -10.26
N CYS A 99 -1.27 -4.48 -9.22
CA CYS A 99 -2.57 -3.88 -8.89
C CYS A 99 -2.54 -2.34 -8.95
N HIS A 100 -1.44 -1.68 -8.57
CA HIS A 100 -1.33 -0.22 -8.51
C HIS A 100 -0.65 0.37 -9.75
N GLN A 101 -1.25 0.16 -10.92
CA GLN A 101 -0.66 0.55 -12.21
C GLN A 101 -0.53 2.08 -12.37
N ASP A 102 -1.52 2.85 -11.95
CA ASP A 102 -1.50 4.32 -12.06
C ASP A 102 -0.39 4.92 -11.20
N THR A 103 -0.31 4.49 -9.94
CA THR A 103 0.78 4.88 -9.04
C THR A 103 2.15 4.46 -9.59
N PHE A 104 2.24 3.26 -10.16
CA PHE A 104 3.48 2.78 -10.78
C PHE A 104 3.87 3.62 -12.00
N HIS A 105 2.91 4.10 -12.80
CA HIS A 105 3.19 4.95 -13.95
C HIS A 105 3.97 6.20 -13.53
N GLY A 106 3.50 6.89 -12.50
CA GLY A 106 4.21 8.04 -11.93
C GLY A 106 5.55 7.64 -11.32
N TYR A 107 5.56 6.61 -10.48
CA TYR A 107 6.79 6.16 -9.82
C TYR A 107 7.90 5.78 -10.80
N ARG A 108 7.55 5.14 -11.93
CA ARG A 108 8.52 4.69 -12.94
C ARG A 108 9.34 5.83 -13.55
N VAL A 109 8.80 7.05 -13.61
CA VAL A 109 9.54 8.21 -14.15
C VAL A 109 10.34 8.95 -13.07
N SER A 110 10.17 8.58 -11.80
CA SER A 110 10.79 9.24 -10.66
C SER A 110 12.31 9.06 -10.58
N PRO A 111 13.02 9.97 -9.88
CA PRO A 111 14.43 9.79 -9.55
C PRO A 111 14.71 8.50 -8.75
N HIS A 112 13.78 8.09 -7.87
CA HIS A 112 13.92 6.88 -7.07
C HIS A 112 13.92 5.60 -7.92
N PHE A 113 12.97 5.46 -8.84
CA PHE A 113 12.92 4.31 -9.74
C PHE A 113 14.14 4.27 -10.67
N LYS A 114 14.57 5.42 -11.20
CA LYS A 114 15.79 5.52 -12.03
C LYS A 114 17.03 5.10 -11.25
N ALA A 115 17.14 5.47 -9.97
CA ALA A 115 18.24 5.06 -9.11
C ALA A 115 18.22 3.54 -8.83
N LEU A 116 17.06 2.98 -8.47
CA LEU A 116 16.89 1.53 -8.28
C LEU A 116 17.25 0.74 -9.54
N SER A 117 16.76 1.19 -10.70
CA SER A 117 17.03 0.57 -12.01
C SER A 117 18.51 0.60 -12.40
N ALA A 118 19.25 1.58 -11.87
CA ALA A 118 20.71 1.68 -12.02
C ALA A 118 21.49 0.90 -10.95
N GLY A 119 20.82 0.06 -10.14
CA GLY A 119 21.45 -0.71 -9.08
C GLY A 119 21.88 0.13 -7.87
N ARG A 120 21.34 1.34 -7.71
CA ARG A 120 21.61 2.20 -6.54
C ARG A 120 20.51 2.04 -5.51
N LYS A 121 20.87 2.14 -4.23
CA LYS A 121 19.90 2.15 -3.13
C LYS A 121 19.01 3.40 -3.25
N ALA A 122 17.71 3.20 -3.41
CA ALA A 122 16.70 4.25 -3.43
C ALA A 122 15.37 3.70 -2.91
N ALA A 123 14.45 4.58 -2.51
CA ALA A 123 13.16 4.20 -1.92
C ALA A 123 12.29 3.44 -2.92
N ASP A 124 11.61 2.38 -2.45
CA ASP A 124 10.52 1.67 -3.12
C ASP A 124 9.17 2.01 -2.48
N CYS A 125 8.10 1.33 -2.92
CA CYS A 125 6.75 1.52 -2.38
C CYS A 125 6.69 1.27 -0.87
N ALA A 126 7.31 0.18 -0.41
CA ALA A 126 7.30 -0.25 0.99
C ALA A 126 8.17 0.62 1.91
N THR A 127 9.16 1.33 1.36
CA THR A 127 10.00 2.28 2.11
C THR A 127 9.15 3.38 2.76
N CYS A 128 8.11 3.83 2.06
CA CYS A 128 7.23 4.91 2.52
C CYS A 128 5.92 4.38 3.12
N HIS A 129 5.34 3.34 2.53
CA HIS A 129 3.99 2.85 2.89
C HIS A 129 3.98 1.61 3.78
N GLY A 130 5.16 1.09 4.14
CA GLY A 130 5.32 -0.20 4.81
C GLY A 130 5.11 -1.39 3.88
N ALA A 131 5.57 -2.57 4.30
CA ALA A 131 5.59 -3.77 3.46
C ALA A 131 4.20 -4.30 3.06
N VAL A 132 3.18 -4.01 3.87
CA VAL A 132 1.78 -4.41 3.62
C VAL A 132 0.89 -3.23 3.22
N GLY A 133 1.47 -2.09 2.83
CA GLY A 133 0.71 -0.93 2.35
C GLY A 133 -0.26 -0.35 3.38
N GLY A 134 -0.04 -0.60 4.66
CA GLY A 134 -0.90 -0.16 5.76
C GLY A 134 -0.79 1.33 6.08
N HIS A 135 0.23 2.02 5.57
CA HIS A 135 0.51 3.40 5.96
C HIS A 135 0.39 4.37 4.79
N VAL A 136 -0.56 5.29 4.86
CA VAL A 136 -0.58 6.48 4.00
C VAL A 136 0.14 7.60 4.75
N LEU A 137 1.21 8.14 4.14
CA LEU A 137 1.97 9.23 4.75
C LEU A 137 1.15 10.52 4.74
N ASN A 138 1.33 11.32 5.78
CA ASN A 138 0.78 12.67 5.90
C ASN A 138 1.92 13.65 6.18
N ALA A 139 1.61 14.96 6.21
CA ALA A 139 2.62 15.98 6.41
C ALA A 139 3.39 15.83 7.75
N GLY A 140 2.78 15.22 8.77
CA GLY A 140 3.42 14.94 10.05
C GLY A 140 4.41 13.77 10.00
N THR A 141 4.22 12.79 9.11
CA THR A 141 5.05 11.57 9.04
C THR A 141 6.04 11.57 7.87
N ILE A 142 5.78 12.36 6.82
CA ILE A 142 6.58 12.38 5.60
C ILE A 142 8.02 12.82 5.86
N THR A 143 8.23 13.82 6.71
CA THR A 143 9.57 14.37 6.98
C THR A 143 10.49 13.35 7.63
N ALA A 144 10.00 12.62 8.64
CA ALA A 144 10.76 11.56 9.28
C ALA A 144 11.12 10.44 8.29
N THR A 145 10.20 10.12 7.38
CA THR A 145 10.41 9.11 6.33
C THR A 145 11.48 9.54 5.33
N CYS A 146 11.38 10.75 4.77
CA CYS A 146 12.34 11.25 3.80
C CYS A 146 13.74 11.41 4.39
N ARG A 147 13.84 11.85 5.65
CA ARG A 147 15.12 12.06 6.36
C ARG A 147 15.88 10.78 6.68
N GLN A 148 15.29 9.60 6.47
CA GLN A 148 16.04 8.34 6.50
C GLN A 148 17.15 8.29 5.45
N CYS A 149 17.01 9.04 4.34
CA CYS A 149 17.99 9.11 3.25
C CYS A 149 18.40 10.56 2.90
N HIS A 150 17.48 11.52 2.96
CA HIS A 150 17.74 12.92 2.61
C HIS A 150 18.12 13.73 3.86
N THR A 151 19.42 13.90 4.08
CA THR A 151 19.96 14.58 5.27
C THR A 151 20.24 16.07 5.07
N ASP A 152 19.94 16.61 3.89
CA ASP A 152 20.09 18.05 3.64
C ASP A 152 19.16 18.85 4.56
N THR A 153 19.69 19.93 5.10
CA THR A 153 19.00 20.83 6.04
C THR A 153 18.97 22.27 5.54
N ALA A 154 19.38 22.54 4.31
CA ALA A 154 19.23 23.86 3.71
C ALA A 154 17.74 24.26 3.69
N ALA A 155 17.45 25.54 3.94
CA ALA A 155 16.08 26.03 3.87
C ALA A 155 15.50 25.83 2.47
N GLY A 156 14.29 25.30 2.38
CA GLY A 156 13.65 24.97 1.10
C GLY A 156 14.19 23.71 0.43
N ASN A 157 14.88 22.82 1.18
CA ASN A 157 15.27 21.51 0.68
C ASN A 157 14.04 20.68 0.24
N THR A 158 14.29 19.62 -0.53
CA THR A 158 13.23 18.75 -1.08
C THR A 158 12.30 18.17 -0.01
N VAL A 159 12.78 17.90 1.20
CA VAL A 159 11.95 17.35 2.29
C VAL A 159 10.96 18.39 2.79
N GLU A 160 11.43 19.62 3.02
CA GLU A 160 10.55 20.73 3.44
C GLU A 160 9.50 21.03 2.38
N VAL A 161 9.90 21.11 1.11
CA VAL A 161 8.96 21.34 0.00
C VAL A 161 7.94 20.21 -0.08
N ALA A 162 8.37 18.94 0.00
CA ALA A 162 7.46 17.81 -0.03
C ALA A 162 6.45 17.84 1.14
N GLN A 163 6.89 18.17 2.35
CA GLN A 163 6.01 18.33 3.51
C GLN A 163 4.96 19.42 3.26
N THR A 164 5.38 20.60 2.78
CA THR A 164 4.47 21.71 2.49
C THR A 164 3.45 21.35 1.42
N MET A 165 3.87 20.69 0.34
CA MET A 165 2.94 20.32 -0.74
C MET A 165 1.94 19.25 -0.31
N LEU A 166 2.36 18.29 0.52
CA LEU A 166 1.45 17.27 1.06
C LEU A 166 0.43 17.88 2.03
N GLU A 167 0.87 18.79 2.90
CA GLU A 167 0.00 19.56 3.79
C GLU A 167 -1.03 20.36 2.98
N PHE A 168 -0.59 21.06 1.93
CA PHE A 168 -1.48 21.86 1.09
C PHE A 168 -2.50 21.00 0.36
N THR A 169 -2.06 19.88 -0.22
CA THR A 169 -2.98 18.95 -0.91
C THR A 169 -3.99 18.34 0.06
N HIS A 170 -3.56 18.02 1.28
CA HIS A 170 -4.45 17.54 2.33
C HIS A 170 -5.50 18.58 2.69
N ARG A 171 -5.11 19.86 2.88
CA ARG A 171 -6.05 20.95 3.19
C ARG A 171 -7.10 21.15 2.11
N ILE A 172 -6.69 21.17 0.84
CA ILE A 172 -7.64 21.30 -0.29
C ILE A 172 -8.62 20.13 -0.29
N ARG A 173 -8.12 18.90 -0.12
CA ARG A 173 -8.97 17.71 -0.04
C ARG A 173 -9.95 17.77 1.13
N MET A 174 -9.49 18.23 2.30
CA MET A 174 -10.35 18.39 3.47
C MET A 174 -11.43 19.46 3.25
N ALA A 175 -11.11 20.57 2.57
CA ALA A 175 -12.09 21.59 2.23
C ALA A 175 -13.18 21.08 1.27
N LEU A 176 -12.89 20.10 0.41
CA LEU A 176 -13.91 19.44 -0.42
C LEU A 176 -14.86 18.54 0.37
N VAL A 177 -14.32 17.83 1.37
CA VAL A 177 -15.08 16.84 2.15
C VAL A 177 -15.86 17.53 3.29
N PHE A 178 -15.24 18.52 3.93
CA PHE A 178 -15.76 19.28 5.05
C PHE A 178 -15.70 20.78 4.75
N PRO A 179 -16.57 21.28 3.85
CA PRO A 179 -16.57 22.70 3.51
C PRO A 179 -17.10 23.53 4.69
N GLU A 180 -16.49 24.70 4.90
CA GLU A 180 -17.04 25.73 5.78
C GLU A 180 -18.44 26.15 5.30
N PRO A 181 -19.36 26.55 6.19
CA PRO A 181 -20.65 27.08 5.79
C PRO A 181 -20.51 28.20 4.75
N GLY A 182 -21.23 28.06 3.63
CA GLY A 182 -21.18 29.02 2.52
C GLY A 182 -20.02 28.83 1.52
N HIS A 183 -19.09 27.91 1.75
CA HIS A 183 -17.92 27.67 0.88
C HIS A 183 -17.97 26.30 0.19
N GLN A 184 -19.15 25.71 0.07
CA GLN A 184 -19.31 24.43 -0.59
C GLN A 184 -19.11 24.55 -2.09
N LEU A 185 -18.08 23.87 -2.59
CA LEU A 185 -17.84 23.75 -4.03
C LEU A 185 -18.88 22.81 -4.64
N THR A 186 -19.49 23.25 -5.74
CA THR A 186 -20.51 22.49 -6.48
C THR A 186 -20.27 22.58 -7.99
N GLY A 187 -20.89 21.67 -8.74
CA GLY A 187 -20.82 21.64 -10.20
C GLY A 187 -19.39 21.62 -10.74
N ASP A 188 -19.17 22.39 -11.81
CA ASP A 188 -17.89 22.44 -12.53
C ASP A 188 -16.73 22.89 -11.65
N LYS A 189 -16.96 23.80 -10.70
CA LYS A 189 -15.92 24.26 -9.78
C LYS A 189 -15.40 23.11 -8.92
N ARG A 190 -16.29 22.27 -8.40
CA ARG A 190 -15.92 21.07 -7.64
C ARG A 190 -15.16 20.08 -8.51
N ALA A 191 -15.68 19.80 -9.71
CA ALA A 191 -15.05 18.84 -10.63
C ALA A 191 -13.61 19.23 -10.97
N ARG A 192 -13.36 20.52 -11.24
CA ARG A 192 -12.00 21.03 -11.52
C ARG A 192 -11.05 20.89 -10.34
N VAL A 193 -11.53 21.12 -9.11
CA VAL A 193 -10.70 20.95 -7.91
C VAL A 193 -10.41 19.47 -7.64
N GLU A 194 -11.40 18.58 -7.84
CA GLU A 194 -11.20 17.14 -7.76
C GLU A 194 -10.17 16.66 -8.79
N GLU A 195 -10.27 17.12 -10.04
CA GLU A 195 -9.29 16.86 -11.10
C GLU A 195 -7.88 17.35 -10.73
N ALA A 196 -7.77 18.57 -10.20
CA ALA A 196 -6.50 19.13 -9.75
C ALA A 196 -5.86 18.32 -8.60
N ILE A 197 -6.66 17.82 -7.65
CA ILE A 197 -6.17 16.92 -6.59
C ILE A 197 -5.71 15.60 -7.17
N SER A 198 -6.45 15.01 -8.11
CA SER A 198 -6.05 13.77 -8.78
C SER A 198 -4.72 13.95 -9.53
N ALA A 199 -4.56 15.06 -10.25
CA ALA A 199 -3.31 15.41 -10.92
C ALA A 199 -2.16 15.63 -9.93
N ALA A 200 -2.42 16.32 -8.81
CA ALA A 200 -1.45 16.50 -7.74
C ALA A 200 -1.02 15.15 -7.13
N MET A 201 -1.95 14.22 -6.91
CA MET A 201 -1.62 12.88 -6.41
C MET A 201 -0.82 12.04 -7.41
N ALA A 202 -1.05 12.20 -8.71
CA ALA A 202 -0.22 11.57 -9.73
C ALA A 202 1.21 12.15 -9.71
N ALA A 203 1.34 13.48 -9.74
CA ALA A 203 2.64 14.18 -9.68
C ALA A 203 3.41 13.90 -8.38
N TRP A 204 2.71 13.70 -7.26
CA TRP A 204 3.32 13.28 -5.99
C TRP A 204 4.11 11.99 -6.15
N HIS A 205 3.55 10.99 -6.83
CA HIS A 205 4.20 9.69 -7.04
C HIS A 205 5.24 9.71 -8.16
N GLU A 206 5.30 10.76 -8.98
CA GLU A 206 6.42 11.05 -9.88
C GLU A 206 7.63 11.63 -9.15
N PHE A 207 7.46 12.11 -7.91
CA PHE A 207 8.44 12.90 -7.17
C PHE A 207 8.87 14.16 -7.94
N ASN A 208 7.93 14.73 -8.71
CA ASN A 208 8.10 15.98 -9.43
C ASN A 208 7.38 17.10 -8.68
N LEU A 209 8.11 17.75 -7.76
CA LEU A 209 7.54 18.78 -6.88
C LEU A 209 7.15 20.06 -7.62
N GLU A 210 7.74 20.33 -8.79
CA GLU A 210 7.38 21.48 -9.61
C GLU A 210 6.00 21.27 -10.26
N SER A 211 5.79 20.12 -10.93
CA SER A 211 4.50 19.78 -11.54
C SER A 211 3.40 19.63 -10.49
N LEU A 212 3.74 19.14 -9.29
CA LEU A 212 2.83 19.12 -8.15
C LEU A 212 2.38 20.54 -7.77
N GLY A 213 3.31 21.48 -7.63
CA GLY A 213 3.00 22.87 -7.34
C GLY A 213 2.10 23.51 -8.40
N GLN A 214 2.37 23.24 -9.69
CA GLN A 214 1.56 23.74 -10.80
C GLN A 214 0.12 23.20 -10.78
N ALA A 215 -0.07 21.91 -10.51
CA ALA A 215 -1.39 21.30 -10.38
C ALA A 215 -2.21 21.93 -9.24
N LEU A 216 -1.54 22.17 -8.09
CA LEU A 216 -2.17 22.78 -6.93
C LEU A 216 -2.55 24.25 -7.19
N VAL A 217 -1.68 25.03 -7.84
CA VAL A 217 -1.97 26.43 -8.23
C VAL A 217 -3.13 26.51 -9.21
N HIS A 218 -3.20 25.58 -10.18
CA HIS A 218 -4.32 25.52 -11.11
C HIS A 218 -5.65 25.26 -10.39
N GLY A 219 -5.66 24.31 -9.44
CA GLY A 219 -6.84 24.01 -8.63
C GLY A 219 -7.27 25.15 -7.71
N THR A 220 -6.33 25.90 -7.12
CA THR A 220 -6.64 27.00 -6.20
C THR A 220 -7.00 28.29 -6.92
N GLY A 221 -6.47 28.54 -8.11
CA GLY A 221 -6.88 29.68 -8.94
C GLY A 221 -8.34 29.60 -9.41
N VAL A 222 -9.00 28.45 -9.26
CA VAL A 222 -10.45 28.27 -9.42
C VAL A 222 -11.22 28.69 -8.17
N LEU A 223 -10.60 28.68 -6.99
CA LEU A 223 -11.21 29.11 -5.72
C LEU A 223 -11.29 30.64 -5.61
N ASP A 224 -10.42 31.36 -6.33
CA ASP A 224 -10.39 32.83 -6.39
C ASP A 224 -11.36 33.42 -7.45
N GLN A 225 -12.14 32.58 -8.14
CA GLN A 225 -13.17 32.91 -9.14
C GLN A 225 -14.55 32.41 -8.68
#